data_AF-A0A2V9JX12-F1
#
_entry.id   AF-A0A2V9JX12-F1
#
_cell.length_a   1.000
_cell.length_b   1.000
_cell.length_c   1.000
_cell.angle_alpha   90.00
_cell.angle_beta   90.00
_cell.angle_gamma   90.00
#
_symmetry.space_group_name_H-M   'P 1'
#
loop_
_entity.id
_entity.type
_entity.pdbx_description
1 polymer ?
#
loop_
_entity_poly.entity_id
_entity_poly.type
_entity_poly.pdbx_seq_one_letter_code
_entity_poly.pdbx_strand_id
1 'polypeptide(L)'
;MLRLLVSVVAYLIFVSVPETSFGQTKSKSGQIAPKTTAAARMRALNNSLLNFHARLQESSASEVAAIRGEAAKVIAQRAAAFAALIQEDPHSALSFAFSPELLADLAAKFPDSASQLESHATVSGSIERWIFDDADLKSSRSLIQMEARQQRFNLYFAGHEPPNLQSGDTVQATGVFVWSAMAVSSTVVMPSSTSTTTSTTSPSCSTTGVQNTAVLLVNFQDAAISVTPQQANDVFFDASTGRSLNGFWQEASYGQTSAAGSVFGPYTIGPSSSYSCLNLLQVFNDAVAAATASGVNLQNYTRIDLVFPGLSCGWAGVTATGSAGAGCQVWNTPSGTLTSSLSYLLASYFNARDQGVQLVAHENGHQLGLSHAGTINDEPTAVLGPTTSPGSTTEFNDFFSTMGAWTLGLYSAPHKSEVLNWMASGANYQLVQSSGTYTLQPLETNPPGLQALKVQRGTSNPGDYLWIEYRQPIGNYDSTIAFMNFSGALIHYEDPTTGWFTHVLDFTPADVGSWYNTVLAPGQPWTDPYSNVSISVLSATPSGITVSVNDGAMPCASGNPSVSVSPLDPTIYPGQSASYSVSVVNNDTSGCSS
;
A
#
# COMPACT_ATOMS: atom_id res chain seq x y z
N MET A 1 52.68 17.67 37.09
CA MET A 1 53.14 17.12 38.39
C MET A 1 51.96 17.20 39.34
N LEU A 2 51.55 16.21 40.12
CA LEU A 2 51.96 14.82 40.31
C LEU A 2 50.93 14.26 41.33
N ARG A 3 50.11 13.29 40.92
CA ARG A 3 49.56 12.18 41.73
C ARG A 3 48.63 12.57 42.91
N LEU A 4 47.75 11.71 43.44
CA LEU A 4 47.81 10.27 43.63
C LEU A 4 46.39 9.66 43.73
N LEU A 5 46.27 8.44 43.19
CA LEU A 5 45.26 7.42 43.49
C LEU A 5 45.27 7.02 44.99
N VAL A 6 44.23 6.34 45.47
CA VAL A 6 44.28 4.92 45.90
C VAL A 6 42.87 4.40 46.26
N SER A 7 42.60 3.18 45.76
CA SER A 7 41.44 2.30 45.92
C SER A 7 41.26 1.71 47.34
N VAL A 8 40.14 1.02 47.60
CA VAL A 8 40.06 -0.43 47.97
C VAL A 8 38.73 -0.82 48.68
N VAL A 9 37.94 -1.67 47.99
CA VAL A 9 37.29 -2.96 48.39
C VAL A 9 36.17 -3.06 49.46
N ALA A 10 34.99 -3.45 48.95
CA ALA A 10 34.00 -4.49 49.29
C ALA A 10 33.54 -4.81 50.73
N TYR A 11 32.20 -5.01 50.87
CA TYR A 11 31.62 -6.12 51.63
C TYR A 11 30.21 -6.51 51.11
N LEU A 12 29.99 -7.82 50.98
CA LEU A 12 28.73 -8.51 50.63
C LEU A 12 27.87 -8.71 51.87
N ILE A 13 26.53 -8.55 51.76
CA ILE A 13 25.55 -9.25 52.61
C ILE A 13 24.35 -9.67 51.75
N PHE A 14 24.06 -10.98 51.75
CA PHE A 14 22.82 -11.61 51.27
C PHE A 14 21.81 -11.68 52.42
N VAL A 15 20.54 -11.30 52.19
CA VAL A 15 19.37 -11.79 52.94
C VAL A 15 18.16 -11.91 51.99
N SER A 16 17.42 -13.00 52.16
CA SER A 16 16.35 -13.55 51.32
C SER A 16 14.93 -13.03 51.69
N VAL A 17 14.11 -12.69 50.67
CA VAL A 17 12.67 -12.98 50.36
C VAL A 17 11.66 -13.12 51.55
N PRO A 18 10.40 -12.56 51.56
CA PRO A 18 9.36 -12.71 50.51
C PRO A 18 8.25 -11.62 50.29
N GLU A 19 7.61 -11.77 49.12
CA GLU A 19 6.19 -11.54 48.73
C GLU A 19 5.46 -10.18 48.73
N THR A 20 4.95 -9.86 47.52
CA THR A 20 3.67 -9.22 47.14
C THR A 20 3.45 -7.70 47.31
N SER A 21 3.39 -6.98 46.18
CA SER A 21 2.15 -6.31 45.69
C SER A 21 2.41 -5.39 44.48
N PHE A 22 1.43 -5.42 43.58
CA PHE A 22 1.10 -4.54 42.46
C PHE A 22 1.95 -3.27 42.23
N GLY A 23 2.56 -3.19 41.03
CA GLY A 23 3.10 -1.97 40.46
C GLY A 23 2.88 -1.94 38.94
N GLN A 24 2.11 -0.96 38.48
CA GLN A 24 1.76 -0.66 37.09
C GLN A 24 2.97 -0.71 36.15
N THR A 25 2.88 -1.48 35.06
CA THR A 25 3.75 -1.31 33.90
C THR A 25 2.95 -0.74 32.73
N LYS A 26 3.34 0.47 32.34
CA LYS A 26 2.97 1.14 31.09
C LYS A 26 3.22 0.17 29.92
N SER A 27 2.19 -0.04 29.11
CA SER A 27 2.28 -0.71 27.82
C SER A 27 3.34 -0.02 26.96
N LYS A 28 4.40 -0.76 26.61
CA LYS A 28 5.32 -0.39 25.54
C LYS A 28 4.70 -0.84 24.21
N SER A 29 4.79 0.04 23.22
CA SER A 29 4.47 -0.21 21.82
C SER A 29 4.97 -1.58 21.34
N GLY A 30 4.19 -2.21 20.46
CA GLY A 30 4.53 -3.48 19.83
C GLY A 30 5.90 -3.40 19.15
N GLN A 31 6.90 -4.05 19.74
CA GLN A 31 8.19 -4.25 19.09
C GLN A 31 8.04 -5.41 18.11
N ILE A 32 8.16 -5.10 16.82
CA ILE A 32 8.46 -6.05 15.76
C ILE A 32 9.77 -6.76 16.16
N ALA A 33 9.74 -8.10 16.22
CA ALA A 33 10.94 -8.86 16.51
C ALA A 33 11.92 -8.71 15.32
N PRO A 34 13.24 -8.54 15.54
CA PRO A 34 14.19 -8.38 14.43
C PRO A 34 14.11 -9.58 13.47
N LYS A 35 14.23 -9.38 12.14
CA LYS A 35 14.16 -10.44 11.11
C LYS A 35 15.01 -11.69 11.44
N THR A 36 16.16 -11.50 12.06
CA THR A 36 17.07 -12.59 12.50
C THR A 36 16.47 -13.48 13.60
N THR A 37 15.56 -12.95 14.41
CA THR A 37 14.91 -13.66 15.52
C THR A 37 13.72 -14.50 15.06
N ALA A 38 12.94 -14.05 14.06
CA ALA A 38 11.83 -14.81 13.49
C ALA A 38 12.32 -16.07 12.76
N ALA A 39 13.34 -15.92 11.91
CA ALA A 39 13.99 -17.04 11.22
C ALA A 39 14.64 -18.04 12.20
N ALA A 40 15.32 -17.55 13.25
CA ALA A 40 15.90 -18.41 14.28
C ALA A 40 14.82 -19.20 15.05
N ARG A 41 13.71 -18.55 15.39
CA ARG A 41 12.55 -19.18 16.04
C ARG A 41 11.93 -20.26 15.16
N MET A 42 11.74 -19.98 13.87
CA MET A 42 11.22 -20.96 12.91
C MET A 42 12.15 -22.17 12.78
N ARG A 43 13.46 -21.95 12.67
CA ARG A 43 14.45 -23.04 12.64
C ARG A 43 14.38 -23.92 13.89
N ALA A 44 14.30 -23.31 15.07
CA ALA A 44 14.18 -24.04 16.33
C ALA A 44 12.90 -24.89 16.37
N LEU A 45 11.75 -24.32 15.96
CA LEU A 45 10.46 -25.02 15.93
C LEU A 45 10.42 -26.15 14.89
N ASN A 46 11.04 -25.97 13.71
CA ASN A 46 11.22 -27.03 12.73
C ASN A 46 12.00 -28.21 13.33
N ASN A 47 13.14 -27.92 13.96
CA ASN A 47 13.98 -28.94 14.59
C ASN A 47 13.26 -29.66 15.73
N SER A 48 12.51 -28.93 16.57
CA SER A 48 11.71 -29.54 17.63
C SER A 48 10.64 -30.49 17.09
N LEU A 49 9.91 -30.11 16.04
CA LEU A 49 8.91 -30.98 15.43
C LEU A 49 9.55 -32.22 14.78
N LEU A 50 10.67 -32.06 14.07
CA LEU A 50 11.41 -33.19 13.51
C LEU A 50 11.95 -34.14 14.58
N ASN A 51 12.38 -33.63 15.74
CA ASN A 51 12.76 -34.46 16.87
C ASN A 51 11.58 -35.25 17.44
N PHE A 52 10.39 -34.65 17.54
CA PHE A 52 9.18 -35.37 17.94
C PHE A 52 8.78 -36.44 16.93
N HIS A 53 8.91 -36.13 15.64
CA HIS A 53 8.68 -37.08 14.56
C HIS A 53 9.62 -38.29 14.66
N ALA A 54 10.93 -38.07 14.83
CA ALA A 54 11.91 -39.13 15.03
C ALA A 54 11.62 -39.97 16.29
N ARG A 55 11.36 -39.32 17.44
CA ARG A 55 10.99 -40.01 18.68
C ARG A 55 9.77 -40.91 18.49
N LEU A 56 8.75 -40.45 17.76
CA LEU A 56 7.53 -41.22 17.53
C LEU A 56 7.75 -42.44 16.62
N GLN A 57 8.80 -42.46 15.79
CA GLN A 57 9.18 -43.65 15.00
C GLN A 57 9.76 -44.77 15.87
N GLU A 58 10.38 -44.43 17.01
CA GLU A 58 11.08 -45.37 17.90
C GLU A 58 10.25 -45.75 19.14
N SER A 59 9.06 -45.16 19.31
CA SER A 59 8.27 -45.24 20.54
C SER A 59 7.30 -46.43 20.61
N SER A 60 7.05 -46.92 21.82
CA SER A 60 6.02 -47.94 22.08
C SER A 60 4.60 -47.36 22.02
N ALA A 61 3.58 -48.22 21.85
CA ALA A 61 2.18 -47.80 21.77
C ALA A 61 1.71 -46.97 22.98
N SER A 62 2.31 -47.18 24.17
CA SER A 62 2.02 -46.43 25.39
C SER A 62 2.58 -45.01 25.43
N GLU A 63 3.62 -44.70 24.65
CA GLU A 63 4.30 -43.39 24.65
C GLU A 63 3.79 -42.45 23.55
N VAL A 64 3.18 -43.01 22.50
CA VAL A 64 2.68 -42.26 21.33
C VAL A 64 1.71 -41.15 21.73
N ALA A 65 0.77 -41.41 22.65
CA ALA A 65 -0.23 -40.43 23.05
C ALA A 65 0.40 -39.22 23.77
N ALA A 66 1.37 -39.45 24.64
CA ALA A 66 2.08 -38.38 25.36
C ALA A 66 2.91 -37.53 24.39
N ILE A 67 3.64 -38.18 23.48
CA ILE A 67 4.45 -37.51 22.46
C ILE A 67 3.58 -36.63 21.55
N ARG A 68 2.41 -37.13 21.12
CA ARG A 68 1.46 -36.33 20.33
C ARG A 68 0.95 -35.11 21.09
N GLY A 69 0.64 -35.26 22.39
CA GLY A 69 0.23 -34.14 23.23
C GLY A 69 1.29 -33.06 23.41
N GLU A 70 2.57 -33.46 23.54
CA GLU A 70 3.70 -32.52 23.58
C GLU A 70 3.93 -31.85 22.21
N ALA A 71 3.93 -32.64 21.13
CA ALA A 71 4.13 -32.17 19.77
C ALA A 71 3.04 -31.18 19.34
N ALA A 72 1.78 -31.37 19.76
CA ALA A 72 0.67 -30.47 19.44
C ALA A 72 0.96 -29.01 19.81
N LYS A 73 1.62 -28.77 20.96
CA LYS A 73 2.02 -27.41 21.39
C LYS A 73 3.07 -26.82 20.45
N VAL A 74 4.06 -27.62 20.05
CA VAL A 74 5.12 -27.18 19.13
C VAL A 74 4.57 -26.95 17.72
N ILE A 75 3.67 -27.82 17.24
CA ILE A 75 3.00 -27.66 15.95
C ILE A 75 2.18 -26.36 15.94
N ALA A 76 1.39 -26.07 16.98
CA ALA A 76 0.64 -24.82 17.08
C ALA A 76 1.54 -23.58 17.15
N GLN A 77 2.63 -23.64 17.93
CA GLN A 77 3.62 -22.55 17.99
C GLN A 77 4.31 -22.32 16.65
N ARG A 78 4.61 -23.40 15.92
CA ARG A 78 5.21 -23.36 14.59
C ARG A 78 4.23 -22.77 13.58
N ALA A 79 2.96 -23.18 13.59
CA ALA A 79 1.93 -22.62 12.72
C ALA A 79 1.82 -21.10 12.90
N ALA A 80 1.77 -20.63 14.14
CA ALA A 80 1.72 -19.21 14.45
C ALA A 80 2.99 -18.46 14.01
N ALA A 81 4.17 -19.02 14.27
CA ALA A 81 5.44 -18.43 13.86
C ALA A 81 5.60 -18.42 12.34
N PHE A 82 5.09 -19.44 11.64
CA PHE A 82 5.13 -19.54 10.20
C PHE A 82 4.18 -18.54 9.55
N ALA A 83 2.95 -18.44 10.05
CA ALA A 83 1.99 -17.42 9.61
C ALA A 83 2.56 -15.99 9.78
N ALA A 84 3.22 -15.71 10.91
CA ALA A 84 3.87 -14.41 11.12
C ALA A 84 5.04 -14.18 10.14
N LEU A 85 5.89 -15.20 9.92
CA LEU A 85 7.01 -15.09 8.98
C LEU A 85 6.52 -14.90 7.54
N ILE A 86 5.41 -15.53 7.13
CA ILE A 86 4.79 -15.29 5.81
C ILE A 86 4.44 -13.80 5.63
N GLN A 87 3.95 -13.13 6.68
CA GLN A 87 3.58 -11.71 6.62
C GLN A 87 4.80 -10.78 6.58
N GLU A 88 5.84 -11.12 7.34
CA GLU A 88 7.03 -10.27 7.50
C GLU A 88 8.08 -10.46 6.40
N ASP A 89 8.25 -11.70 5.95
CA ASP A 89 9.26 -12.12 4.97
C ASP A 89 8.81 -13.41 4.26
N PRO A 90 7.89 -13.31 3.28
CA PRO A 90 7.39 -14.47 2.54
C PRO A 90 8.50 -15.24 1.82
N HIS A 91 9.58 -14.57 1.41
CA HIS A 91 10.75 -15.23 0.81
C HIS A 91 11.45 -16.16 1.81
N SER A 92 11.76 -15.66 3.01
CA SER A 92 12.32 -16.49 4.08
C SER A 92 11.35 -17.61 4.48
N ALA A 93 10.03 -17.35 4.55
CA ALA A 93 9.04 -18.37 4.88
C ALA A 93 9.10 -19.57 3.91
N LEU A 94 9.21 -19.34 2.61
CA LEU A 94 9.32 -20.42 1.62
C LEU A 94 10.54 -21.33 1.87
N SER A 95 11.66 -20.78 2.36
CA SER A 95 12.87 -21.57 2.71
C SER A 95 12.70 -22.45 3.95
N PHE A 96 11.73 -22.16 4.82
CA PHE A 96 11.45 -22.93 6.05
C PHE A 96 10.29 -23.92 5.90
N ALA A 97 9.56 -23.87 4.79
CA ALA A 97 8.47 -24.78 4.49
C ALA A 97 8.97 -26.22 4.39
N PHE A 98 8.24 -27.17 4.97
CA PHE A 98 8.52 -28.58 4.76
C PHE A 98 8.10 -29.04 3.36
N SER A 99 8.73 -30.09 2.85
CA SER A 99 8.34 -30.69 1.57
C SER A 99 6.96 -31.35 1.68
N PRO A 100 6.20 -31.46 0.58
CA PRO A 100 4.91 -32.14 0.56
C PRO A 100 4.96 -33.57 1.14
N GLU A 101 6.04 -34.31 0.89
CA GLU A 101 6.24 -35.67 1.38
C GLU A 101 6.40 -35.72 2.90
N LEU A 102 7.21 -34.80 3.45
CA LEU A 102 7.39 -34.69 4.89
C LEU A 102 6.10 -34.24 5.57
N LEU A 103 5.33 -33.34 4.97
CA LEU A 103 4.04 -32.89 5.50
C LEU A 103 3.02 -34.03 5.53
N ALA A 104 2.98 -34.89 4.50
CA ALA A 104 2.13 -36.06 4.47
C ALA A 104 2.46 -37.05 5.61
N ASP A 105 3.76 -37.29 5.86
CA ASP A 105 4.19 -38.16 6.95
C ASP A 105 3.92 -37.54 8.33
N LEU A 106 4.20 -36.24 8.51
CA LEU A 106 3.87 -35.51 9.73
C LEU A 106 2.36 -35.55 10.02
N ALA A 107 1.50 -35.35 9.01
CA ALA A 107 0.05 -35.44 9.16
C ALA A 107 -0.40 -36.85 9.58
N ALA A 108 0.19 -37.90 9.01
CA ALA A 108 -0.10 -39.28 9.39
C ALA A 108 0.35 -39.60 10.83
N LYS A 109 1.47 -39.01 11.27
CA LYS A 109 2.04 -39.23 12.61
C LYS A 109 1.33 -38.41 13.70
N PHE A 110 0.84 -37.21 13.35
CA PHE A 110 0.19 -36.25 14.25
C PHE A 110 -1.22 -35.86 13.75
N PRO A 111 -2.17 -36.81 13.63
CA PRO A 111 -3.46 -36.58 12.98
C PRO A 111 -4.29 -35.47 13.65
N ASP A 112 -4.28 -35.39 14.99
CA ASP A 112 -5.05 -34.39 15.74
C ASP A 112 -4.52 -32.95 15.56
N SER A 113 -3.30 -32.79 15.06
CA SER A 113 -2.66 -31.49 14.80
C SER A 113 -2.39 -31.25 13.31
N ALA A 114 -2.86 -32.13 12.42
CA ALA A 114 -2.57 -32.05 11.00
C ALA A 114 -3.08 -30.74 10.36
N SER A 115 -4.21 -30.20 10.83
CA SER A 115 -4.77 -28.92 10.37
C SER A 115 -3.94 -27.68 10.72
N GLN A 116 -2.92 -27.84 11.57
CA GLN A 116 -1.98 -26.79 11.96
C GLN A 116 -0.68 -26.84 11.14
N LEU A 117 -0.49 -27.87 10.32
CA LEU A 117 0.63 -27.94 9.39
C LEU A 117 0.34 -27.05 8.16
N GLU A 118 1.40 -26.56 7.54
CA GLU A 118 1.32 -25.84 6.28
C GLU A 118 0.91 -26.77 5.13
N SER A 119 0.49 -26.17 4.01
CA SER A 119 0.12 -26.88 2.80
C SER A 119 0.67 -26.16 1.58
N HIS A 120 1.08 -26.94 0.58
CA HIS A 120 1.46 -26.43 -0.73
C HIS A 120 0.24 -26.43 -1.65
N ALA A 121 0.00 -25.33 -2.36
CA ALA A 121 -1.09 -25.29 -3.33
C ALA A 121 -0.84 -24.31 -4.46
N THR A 122 -1.46 -24.63 -5.61
CA THR A 122 -1.82 -23.68 -6.64
C THR A 122 -3.32 -23.43 -6.55
N VAL A 123 -3.68 -22.16 -6.33
CA VAL A 123 -5.05 -21.68 -6.15
C VAL A 123 -5.34 -20.58 -7.16
N SER A 124 -6.58 -20.52 -7.62
CA SER A 124 -7.04 -19.49 -8.55
C SER A 124 -8.34 -18.89 -8.07
N GLY A 125 -8.45 -17.57 -8.19
CA GLY A 125 -9.62 -16.82 -7.73
C GLY A 125 -9.50 -15.34 -8.06
N SER A 126 -10.62 -14.63 -7.92
CA SER A 126 -10.63 -13.17 -7.95
C SER A 126 -9.98 -12.63 -6.67
N ILE A 127 -9.24 -11.54 -6.79
CA ILE A 127 -8.63 -10.88 -5.64
C ILE A 127 -9.42 -9.66 -5.16
N GLU A 128 -9.17 -9.28 -3.92
CA GLU A 128 -9.56 -8.04 -3.28
C GLU A 128 -8.30 -7.37 -2.73
N ARG A 129 -8.09 -6.09 -3.01
CA ARG A 129 -7.02 -5.30 -2.41
C ARG A 129 -7.60 -4.38 -1.34
N TRP A 130 -6.94 -4.37 -0.20
CA TRP A 130 -7.26 -3.54 0.94
C TRP A 130 -6.05 -2.68 1.30
N ILE A 131 -6.25 -1.38 1.44
CA ILE A 131 -5.24 -0.43 1.89
C ILE A 131 -5.64 0.04 3.29
N PHE A 132 -4.70 0.00 4.22
CA PHE A 132 -4.86 0.40 5.61
C PHE A 132 -3.87 1.53 5.89
N ASP A 133 -4.37 2.72 6.16
CA ASP A 133 -3.55 3.92 6.30
C ASP A 133 -3.39 4.30 7.76
N ASP A 134 -2.14 4.33 8.23
CA ASP A 134 -1.85 4.64 9.62
C ASP A 134 -2.30 6.05 9.98
N ALA A 135 -2.62 6.26 11.25
CA ALA A 135 -3.18 7.53 11.71
C ALA A 135 -2.28 8.75 11.43
N ASP A 136 -0.96 8.56 11.36
CA ASP A 136 -0.01 9.62 11.03
C ASP A 136 0.26 9.78 9.52
N LEU A 137 -0.28 8.88 8.69
CA LEU A 137 -0.06 8.76 7.24
C LEU A 137 1.42 8.78 6.85
N LYS A 138 2.23 8.08 7.65
CA LYS A 138 3.65 7.84 7.37
C LYS A 138 3.95 6.38 7.04
N SER A 139 2.99 5.50 7.30
CA SER A 139 3.03 4.10 6.92
C SER A 139 1.64 3.66 6.47
N SER A 140 1.65 2.70 5.55
CA SER A 140 0.45 2.00 5.12
C SER A 140 0.70 0.50 5.21
N ARG A 141 -0.38 -0.25 5.09
CA ARG A 141 -0.33 -1.67 4.81
C ARG A 141 -1.30 -1.99 3.69
N SER A 142 -0.81 -2.65 2.65
CA SER A 142 -1.67 -3.31 1.66
C SER A 142 -1.89 -4.78 2.01
N LEU A 143 -3.08 -5.29 1.72
CA LEU A 143 -3.44 -6.70 1.83
C LEU A 143 -4.20 -7.13 0.59
N ILE A 144 -3.68 -8.16 -0.09
CA ILE A 144 -4.38 -8.82 -1.19
C ILE A 144 -5.03 -10.09 -0.64
N GLN A 145 -6.35 -10.16 -0.73
CA GLN A 145 -7.14 -11.33 -0.37
C GLN A 145 -7.64 -12.04 -1.61
N MET A 146 -7.78 -13.35 -1.56
CA MET A 146 -8.37 -14.16 -2.63
C MET A 146 -9.32 -15.19 -2.02
N GLU A 147 -10.52 -15.28 -2.56
CA GLU A 147 -11.41 -16.41 -2.26
C GLU A 147 -11.19 -17.52 -3.28
N ALA A 148 -10.74 -18.69 -2.80
CA ALA A 148 -10.54 -19.88 -3.61
C ALA A 148 -10.89 -21.12 -2.80
N ARG A 149 -11.54 -22.11 -3.41
CA ARG A 149 -11.92 -23.38 -2.75
C ARG A 149 -12.71 -23.19 -1.43
N GLN A 150 -13.60 -22.19 -1.39
CA GLN A 150 -14.37 -21.82 -0.19
C GLN A 150 -13.51 -21.38 1.01
N GLN A 151 -12.26 -20.98 0.75
CA GLN A 151 -11.33 -20.46 1.74
C GLN A 151 -10.81 -19.10 1.28
N ARG A 152 -10.56 -18.22 2.24
CA ARG A 152 -9.91 -16.93 1.99
C ARG A 152 -8.41 -17.05 2.25
N PHE A 153 -7.63 -16.59 1.28
CA PHE A 153 -6.17 -16.51 1.34
C PHE A 153 -5.74 -15.04 1.38
N ASN A 154 -4.84 -14.71 2.29
CA ASN A 154 -4.07 -13.47 2.33
C ASN A 154 -2.76 -13.75 1.59
N LEU A 155 -2.55 -13.09 0.45
CA LEU A 155 -1.42 -13.32 -0.44
C LEU A 155 -0.24 -12.42 -0.06
N TYR A 156 0.92 -13.04 0.18
CA TYR A 156 2.18 -12.36 0.47
C TYR A 156 3.24 -12.79 -0.56
N PHE A 157 3.68 -11.87 -1.41
CA PHE A 157 4.53 -12.19 -2.55
C PHE A 157 5.99 -12.26 -2.12
N ALA A 158 6.64 -13.40 -2.36
CA ALA A 158 8.08 -13.58 -2.09
C ALA A 158 8.98 -12.85 -3.09
N GLY A 159 8.45 -12.54 -4.28
CA GLY A 159 9.05 -11.63 -5.26
C GLY A 159 8.26 -10.33 -5.34
N HIS A 160 8.51 -9.53 -6.38
CA HIS A 160 7.71 -8.33 -6.64
C HIS A 160 6.24 -8.71 -6.84
N GLU A 161 5.36 -7.98 -6.17
CA GLU A 161 3.94 -8.00 -6.48
C GLU A 161 3.74 -7.63 -7.95
N PRO A 162 2.88 -8.33 -8.71
CA PRO A 162 2.59 -7.95 -10.08
C PRO A 162 2.15 -6.48 -10.16
N PRO A 163 2.78 -5.65 -11.02
CA PRO A 163 2.40 -4.25 -11.13
C PRO A 163 0.95 -4.14 -11.61
N ASN A 164 0.27 -3.08 -11.14
CA ASN A 164 -1.11 -2.76 -11.52
C ASN A 164 -2.17 -3.80 -11.14
N LEU A 165 -1.85 -4.74 -10.26
CA LEU A 165 -2.79 -5.74 -9.78
C LEU A 165 -3.97 -5.09 -9.02
N GLN A 166 -5.21 -5.45 -9.36
CA GLN A 166 -6.42 -4.77 -8.90
C GLN A 166 -7.46 -5.71 -8.35
N SER A 167 -8.31 -5.19 -7.46
CA SER A 167 -9.51 -5.90 -7.04
C SER A 167 -10.33 -6.34 -8.26
N GLY A 168 -10.84 -7.57 -8.26
CA GLY A 168 -11.56 -8.15 -9.39
C GLY A 168 -10.66 -8.90 -10.40
N ASP A 169 -9.34 -8.66 -10.40
CA ASP A 169 -8.43 -9.46 -11.21
C ASP A 169 -8.47 -10.92 -10.77
N THR A 170 -8.47 -11.83 -11.74
CA THR A 170 -8.32 -13.25 -11.45
C THR A 170 -6.84 -13.60 -11.52
N VAL A 171 -6.31 -14.16 -10.42
CA VAL A 171 -4.92 -14.61 -10.37
C VAL A 171 -4.86 -16.11 -10.13
N GLN A 172 -3.79 -16.74 -10.62
CA GLN A 172 -3.34 -18.04 -10.18
C GLN A 172 -2.09 -17.85 -9.32
N ALA A 173 -2.19 -18.16 -8.03
CA ALA A 173 -1.09 -18.08 -7.08
C ALA A 173 -0.61 -19.50 -6.71
N THR A 174 0.70 -19.71 -6.74
CA THR A 174 1.35 -20.94 -6.27
C THR A 174 2.22 -20.61 -5.07
N GLY A 175 2.19 -21.47 -4.05
CA GLY A 175 2.95 -21.21 -2.83
C GLY A 175 2.63 -22.15 -1.68
N VAL A 176 3.00 -21.71 -0.49
CA VAL A 176 2.80 -22.43 0.77
C VAL A 176 1.93 -21.58 1.69
N PHE A 177 0.94 -22.20 2.32
CA PHE A 177 0.05 -21.49 3.24
C PHE A 177 -0.14 -22.24 4.54
N VAL A 178 -0.43 -21.47 5.60
CA VAL A 178 -0.96 -21.98 6.86
C VAL A 178 -2.13 -21.09 7.28
N TRP A 179 -3.24 -21.70 7.64
CA TRP A 179 -4.52 -21.00 7.84
C TRP A 179 -4.87 -20.17 6.59
N SER A 180 -5.02 -18.84 6.70
CA SER A 180 -5.25 -17.96 5.56
C SER A 180 -3.99 -17.34 4.97
N ALA A 181 -2.83 -17.37 5.65
CA ALA A 181 -1.63 -16.69 5.16
C ALA A 181 -0.90 -17.55 4.13
N MET A 182 -0.72 -17.04 2.91
CA MET A 182 -0.01 -17.72 1.82
C MET A 182 1.24 -16.95 1.40
N ALA A 183 2.41 -17.57 1.56
CA ALA A 183 3.63 -17.10 0.90
C ALA A 183 3.60 -17.57 -0.56
N VAL A 184 3.51 -16.61 -1.47
CA VAL A 184 3.35 -16.83 -2.89
C VAL A 184 4.72 -16.87 -3.56
N SER A 185 5.07 -18.01 -4.13
CA SER A 185 6.32 -18.23 -4.86
C SER A 185 6.21 -17.86 -6.33
N SER A 186 5.02 -17.98 -6.92
CA SER A 186 4.74 -17.51 -8.28
C SER A 186 3.28 -17.10 -8.44
N THR A 187 3.06 -16.10 -9.30
CA THR A 187 1.72 -15.61 -9.64
C THR A 187 1.59 -15.40 -11.14
N VAL A 188 0.43 -15.75 -11.67
CA VAL A 188 0.03 -15.43 -13.04
C VAL A 188 -1.28 -14.66 -12.98
N VAL A 189 -1.30 -13.45 -13.53
CA VAL A 189 -2.57 -12.72 -13.77
C VAL A 189 -3.25 -13.37 -14.96
N MET A 190 -4.44 -13.90 -14.74
CA MET A 190 -5.19 -14.60 -15.78
C MET A 190 -5.88 -13.57 -16.68
N PRO A 191 -5.89 -13.77 -18.01
CA PRO A 191 -6.64 -12.91 -18.90
C PRO A 191 -8.11 -12.92 -18.47
N SER A 192 -8.68 -11.74 -18.23
CA SER A 192 -10.12 -11.61 -17.96
C SER A 192 -10.88 -12.15 -19.17
N SER A 193 -11.54 -13.30 -19.01
CA SER A 193 -12.59 -13.69 -19.93
C SER A 193 -13.68 -12.62 -19.79
N THR A 194 -13.89 -11.82 -20.84
CA THR A 194 -15.05 -10.93 -20.94
C THR A 194 -16.31 -11.76 -20.88
N SER A 195 -16.75 -12.11 -19.67
CA SER A 195 -18.08 -12.64 -19.45
C SER A 195 -19.03 -11.48 -19.59
N THR A 196 -19.55 -11.31 -20.79
CA THR A 196 -20.76 -10.56 -21.11
C THR A 196 -21.94 -11.18 -20.36
N THR A 197 -22.00 -10.96 -19.05
CA THR A 197 -23.22 -11.18 -18.28
C THR A 197 -24.12 -9.98 -18.53
N THR A 198 -25.17 -10.25 -19.27
CA THR A 198 -26.25 -9.32 -19.56
C THR A 198 -27.09 -9.10 -18.29
N SER A 199 -27.37 -7.82 -18.00
CA SER A 199 -28.48 -7.27 -17.21
C SER A 199 -28.54 -7.51 -15.70
N THR A 200 -28.39 -6.42 -14.94
CA THR A 200 -29.47 -5.73 -14.20
C THR A 200 -29.09 -4.24 -14.06
N THR A 201 -30.06 -3.36 -13.90
CA THR A 201 -29.96 -1.88 -13.87
C THR A 201 -29.24 -1.32 -12.63
N SER A 202 -28.15 -1.93 -12.19
CA SER A 202 -27.31 -1.39 -11.12
C SER A 202 -26.38 -0.33 -11.68
N PRO A 203 -26.18 0.80 -10.98
CA PRO A 203 -25.23 1.82 -11.42
C PRO A 203 -23.83 1.22 -11.53
N SER A 204 -23.22 1.29 -12.72
CA SER A 204 -21.84 0.87 -12.94
C SER A 204 -20.90 1.89 -12.32
N CYS A 205 -19.90 1.42 -11.58
CA CYS A 205 -18.94 2.30 -10.96
C CYS A 205 -18.02 2.90 -12.03
N SER A 206 -17.76 4.20 -11.92
CA SER A 206 -17.01 5.01 -12.88
C SER A 206 -16.22 6.09 -12.14
N THR A 207 -15.16 6.64 -12.75
CA THR A 207 -14.32 7.66 -12.12
C THR A 207 -14.85 9.07 -12.38
N THR A 208 -15.85 9.17 -13.27
CA THR A 208 -16.49 10.39 -13.74
C THR A 208 -18.00 10.35 -13.48
N GLY A 209 -18.67 11.48 -13.69
CA GLY A 209 -20.08 11.65 -13.35
C GLY A 209 -20.33 11.72 -11.84
N VAL A 210 -21.60 11.57 -11.48
CA VAL A 210 -22.04 11.60 -10.08
C VAL A 210 -21.70 10.26 -9.42
N GLN A 211 -20.88 10.32 -8.38
CA GLN A 211 -20.58 9.21 -7.50
C GLN A 211 -21.64 9.16 -6.40
N ASN A 212 -22.52 8.16 -6.45
CA ASN A 212 -23.59 8.00 -5.46
C ASN A 212 -23.04 7.36 -4.19
N THR A 213 -22.92 8.14 -3.11
CA THR A 213 -22.28 7.74 -1.85
C THR A 213 -23.26 7.57 -0.70
N ALA A 214 -23.24 6.40 -0.04
CA ALA A 214 -23.93 6.17 1.21
C ALA A 214 -22.94 6.27 2.37
N VAL A 215 -23.18 7.22 3.29
CA VAL A 215 -22.38 7.35 4.52
C VAL A 215 -23.15 6.71 5.65
N LEU A 216 -22.63 5.62 6.19
CA LEU A 216 -23.22 4.90 7.33
C LEU A 216 -22.52 5.32 8.61
N LEU A 217 -23.23 6.05 9.47
CA LEU A 217 -22.79 6.33 10.83
C LEU A 217 -23.03 5.09 11.69
N VAL A 218 -22.00 4.62 12.39
CA VAL A 218 -22.05 3.37 13.16
C VAL A 218 -21.57 3.61 14.59
N ASN A 219 -22.30 3.07 15.55
CA ASN A 219 -21.90 2.92 16.95
C ASN A 219 -21.67 1.44 17.24
N PHE A 220 -20.75 1.14 18.14
CA PHE A 220 -20.76 -0.13 18.87
C PHE A 220 -21.66 -0.03 20.10
N GLN A 221 -22.14 -1.16 20.62
CA GLN A 221 -22.91 -1.19 21.87
C GLN A 221 -22.20 -0.53 23.06
N ASP A 222 -20.87 -0.58 23.07
CA ASP A 222 -19.97 -0.11 24.12
C ASP A 222 -19.19 1.17 23.73
N ALA A 223 -19.37 1.69 22.52
CA ALA A 223 -18.71 2.91 22.06
C ALA A 223 -19.55 3.67 21.02
N ALA A 224 -19.87 4.93 21.29
CA ALA A 224 -20.62 5.78 20.38
C ALA A 224 -19.75 6.88 19.76
N ILE A 225 -20.05 7.25 18.51
CA ILE A 225 -19.43 8.40 17.84
C ILE A 225 -20.10 9.71 18.26
N SER A 226 -19.35 10.81 18.23
CA SER A 226 -19.88 12.18 18.41
C SER A 226 -20.34 12.82 17.09
N VAL A 227 -20.01 12.20 15.95
CA VAL A 227 -20.28 12.73 14.62
C VAL A 227 -21.78 12.71 14.36
N THR A 228 -22.34 13.89 14.10
CA THR A 228 -23.75 14.05 13.73
C THR A 228 -23.96 13.80 12.23
N PRO A 229 -25.18 13.42 11.80
CA PRO A 229 -25.51 13.32 10.38
C PRO A 229 -25.21 14.59 9.58
N GLN A 230 -25.42 15.76 10.17
CA GLN A 230 -25.10 17.04 9.52
C GLN A 230 -23.60 17.22 9.33
N GLN A 231 -22.77 16.94 10.34
CA GLN A 231 -21.31 17.05 10.21
C GLN A 231 -20.77 16.12 9.12
N ALA A 232 -21.26 14.88 9.03
CA ALA A 232 -20.89 13.98 7.95
C ALA A 232 -21.39 14.50 6.59
N ASN A 233 -22.61 15.05 6.52
CA ASN A 233 -23.12 15.67 5.29
C ASN A 233 -22.24 16.86 4.84
N ASP A 234 -21.78 17.68 5.79
CA ASP A 234 -20.93 18.84 5.52
C ASP A 234 -19.55 18.42 4.97
N VAL A 235 -18.99 17.33 5.49
CA VAL A 235 -17.70 16.77 5.04
C VAL A 235 -17.82 16.13 3.66
N PHE A 236 -18.90 15.40 3.37
CA PHE A 236 -19.03 14.67 2.11
C PHE A 236 -19.63 15.51 0.97
N PHE A 237 -20.69 16.29 1.24
CA PHE A 237 -21.58 16.75 0.18
C PHE A 237 -21.73 18.28 0.09
N ASP A 238 -21.72 18.99 1.23
CA ASP A 238 -21.92 20.43 1.23
C ASP A 238 -20.69 21.17 0.69
N ALA A 239 -20.75 21.67 -0.53
CA ALA A 239 -19.71 22.52 -1.11
C ALA A 239 -20.02 24.02 -0.97
N SER A 240 -21.13 24.40 -0.32
CA SER A 240 -21.62 25.78 -0.26
C SER A 240 -21.10 26.57 0.95
N THR A 241 -20.84 25.89 2.07
CA THR A 241 -20.41 26.54 3.32
C THR A 241 -18.94 26.26 3.69
N GLY A 242 -18.24 25.45 2.89
CA GLY A 242 -16.86 25.07 3.13
C GLY A 242 -16.41 23.96 2.18
N ARG A 243 -15.23 23.40 2.45
CA ARG A 243 -14.69 22.26 1.71
C ARG A 243 -15.45 20.97 2.01
N SER A 244 -15.53 20.11 1.02
CA SER A 244 -16.17 18.79 1.11
C SER A 244 -15.58 17.85 0.06
N LEU A 245 -15.84 16.54 0.17
CA LEU A 245 -15.48 15.58 -0.89
C LEU A 245 -16.06 15.98 -2.24
N ASN A 246 -17.34 16.40 -2.26
CA ASN A 246 -17.99 16.87 -3.47
C ASN A 246 -17.27 18.07 -4.10
N GLY A 247 -16.93 19.09 -3.29
CA GLY A 247 -16.17 20.24 -3.77
C GLY A 247 -14.77 19.85 -4.24
N PHE A 248 -14.10 18.92 -3.55
CA PHE A 248 -12.77 18.45 -3.87
C PHE A 248 -12.76 17.78 -5.24
N TRP A 249 -13.67 16.84 -5.48
CA TRP A 249 -13.78 16.17 -6.79
C TRP A 249 -14.20 17.12 -7.90
N GLN A 250 -15.12 18.06 -7.66
CA GLN A 250 -15.48 19.04 -8.69
C GLN A 250 -14.29 19.92 -9.09
N GLU A 251 -13.49 20.39 -8.14
CA GLU A 251 -12.30 21.19 -8.44
C GLU A 251 -11.19 20.35 -9.09
N ALA A 252 -10.87 19.19 -8.49
CA ALA A 252 -9.79 18.31 -8.96
C ALA A 252 -10.03 17.76 -10.37
N SER A 253 -11.29 17.50 -10.74
CA SER A 253 -11.70 16.87 -12.00
C SER A 253 -12.17 17.85 -13.07
N TYR A 254 -12.10 19.16 -12.82
CA TYR A 254 -12.66 20.19 -13.71
C TYR A 254 -14.17 20.01 -13.95
N GLY A 255 -14.90 19.56 -12.93
CA GLY A 255 -16.35 19.32 -12.97
C GLY A 255 -16.75 17.98 -13.59
N GLN A 256 -15.82 17.11 -13.93
CA GLN A 256 -16.14 15.78 -14.49
C GLN A 256 -16.66 14.79 -13.45
N THR A 257 -16.36 15.00 -12.17
CA THR A 257 -16.73 14.11 -11.07
C THR A 257 -17.30 14.90 -9.91
N SER A 258 -18.32 14.36 -9.27
CA SER A 258 -18.95 14.93 -8.07
C SER A 258 -19.36 13.83 -7.10
N ALA A 259 -19.45 14.17 -5.81
CA ALA A 259 -20.01 13.27 -4.80
C ALA A 259 -21.44 13.73 -4.47
N ALA A 260 -22.40 12.80 -4.52
CA ALA A 260 -23.77 13.07 -4.10
C ALA A 260 -24.31 11.86 -3.34
N GLY A 261 -25.17 12.09 -2.34
CA GLY A 261 -25.56 10.98 -1.51
C GLY A 261 -26.34 11.33 -0.27
N SER A 262 -26.31 10.41 0.69
CA SER A 262 -27.07 10.54 1.94
C SER A 262 -26.30 9.95 3.11
N VAL A 263 -26.53 10.53 4.28
CA VAL A 263 -25.99 10.05 5.55
C VAL A 263 -27.10 9.29 6.28
N PHE A 264 -26.76 8.11 6.79
CA PHE A 264 -27.67 7.20 7.46
C PHE A 264 -27.17 6.86 8.87
N GLY A 265 -28.09 6.55 9.79
CA GLY A 265 -27.77 6.23 11.17
C GLY A 265 -27.71 7.45 12.12
N PRO A 266 -27.05 7.34 13.28
CA PRO A 266 -26.16 6.24 13.66
C PRO A 266 -26.90 4.91 13.93
N TYR A 267 -26.34 3.82 13.41
CA TYR A 267 -26.78 2.45 13.71
C TYR A 267 -25.92 1.86 14.81
N THR A 268 -26.55 1.25 15.83
CA THR A 268 -25.81 0.54 16.88
C THR A 268 -25.70 -0.93 16.51
N ILE A 269 -24.48 -1.42 16.28
CA ILE A 269 -24.18 -2.82 15.98
C ILE A 269 -23.62 -3.54 17.24
N GLY A 270 -22.97 -4.69 17.09
CA GLY A 270 -22.41 -5.46 18.21
C GLY A 270 -21.41 -4.67 19.08
N PRO A 271 -21.00 -5.23 20.24
CA PRO A 271 -19.95 -4.62 21.04
C PRO A 271 -18.61 -4.69 20.29
N SER A 272 -17.73 -3.71 20.52
CA SER A 272 -16.43 -3.59 19.85
C SER A 272 -15.59 -4.87 19.93
N SER A 273 -15.71 -5.62 21.03
CA SER A 273 -15.06 -6.91 21.27
C SER A 273 -15.50 -8.06 20.36
N SER A 274 -16.60 -7.89 19.61
CA SER A 274 -17.05 -8.86 18.59
C SER A 274 -16.34 -8.70 17.24
N TYR A 275 -15.55 -7.66 17.08
CA TYR A 275 -14.86 -7.32 15.84
C TYR A 275 -13.34 -7.36 16.02
N SER A 276 -12.60 -7.41 14.91
CA SER A 276 -11.13 -7.41 14.95
C SER A 276 -10.53 -6.73 13.72
N CYS A 277 -9.30 -6.23 13.84
CA CYS A 277 -8.53 -5.67 12.74
C CYS A 277 -8.26 -6.69 11.61
N LEU A 278 -8.41 -7.99 11.89
CA LEU A 278 -8.23 -9.07 10.92
C LEU A 278 -9.52 -9.41 10.16
N ASN A 279 -10.68 -8.92 10.62
CA ASN A 279 -11.98 -9.19 10.01
C ASN A 279 -12.89 -7.95 10.09
N LEU A 280 -12.58 -6.93 9.29
CA LEU A 280 -13.41 -5.73 9.17
C LEU A 280 -14.72 -5.99 8.44
N LEU A 281 -14.79 -7.02 7.60
CA LEU A 281 -15.99 -7.35 6.83
C LEU A 281 -17.20 -7.62 7.72
N GLN A 282 -17.00 -8.12 8.95
CA GLN A 282 -18.10 -8.29 9.90
C GLN A 282 -18.72 -6.94 10.34
N VAL A 283 -17.91 -5.89 10.49
CA VAL A 283 -18.41 -4.53 10.79
C VAL A 283 -19.29 -4.04 9.64
N PHE A 284 -18.83 -4.22 8.39
CA PHE A 284 -19.60 -3.87 7.21
C PHE A 284 -20.91 -4.65 7.09
N ASN A 285 -20.87 -5.97 7.26
CA ASN A 285 -22.07 -6.81 7.20
C ASN A 285 -23.13 -6.39 8.23
N ASP A 286 -22.73 -6.11 9.46
CA ASP A 286 -23.66 -5.69 10.52
C ASP A 286 -24.21 -4.28 10.27
N ALA A 287 -23.38 -3.36 9.75
CA ALA A 287 -23.80 -2.01 9.38
C ALA A 287 -24.80 -2.02 8.21
N VAL A 288 -24.53 -2.83 7.17
CA VAL A 288 -25.45 -3.04 6.03
C VAL A 288 -26.77 -3.65 6.48
N ALA A 289 -26.72 -4.63 7.38
CA ALA A 289 -27.92 -5.24 7.94
C ALA A 289 -28.76 -4.23 8.73
N ALA A 290 -28.14 -3.41 9.58
CA ALA A 290 -28.84 -2.37 10.33
C ALA A 290 -29.45 -1.30 9.41
N ALA A 291 -28.71 -0.85 8.39
CA ALA A 291 -29.21 0.12 7.41
C ALA A 291 -30.40 -0.44 6.61
N THR A 292 -30.29 -1.67 6.11
CA THR A 292 -31.35 -2.33 5.34
C THR A 292 -32.59 -2.58 6.20
N ALA A 293 -32.41 -2.99 7.46
CA ALA A 293 -33.51 -3.17 8.42
C ALA A 293 -34.27 -1.86 8.71
N SER A 294 -33.61 -0.71 8.58
CA SER A 294 -34.23 0.61 8.69
C SER A 294 -34.91 1.10 7.40
N GLY A 295 -34.86 0.31 6.31
CA GLY A 295 -35.49 0.61 5.03
C GLY A 295 -34.59 1.31 4.01
N VAL A 296 -33.27 1.41 4.27
CA VAL A 296 -32.32 1.99 3.30
C VAL A 296 -32.09 1.01 2.16
N ASN A 297 -32.29 1.47 0.92
CA ASN A 297 -31.93 0.71 -0.27
C ASN A 297 -30.50 1.04 -0.71
N LEU A 298 -29.53 0.24 -0.26
CA LEU A 298 -28.11 0.44 -0.56
C LEU A 298 -27.74 0.13 -2.02
N GLN A 299 -28.62 -0.50 -2.81
CA GLN A 299 -28.37 -0.77 -4.23
C GLN A 299 -28.33 0.50 -5.10
N ASN A 300 -28.78 1.63 -4.57
CA ASN A 300 -28.73 2.92 -5.25
C ASN A 300 -27.35 3.61 -5.16
N TYR A 301 -26.43 3.05 -4.39
CA TYR A 301 -25.13 3.67 -4.07
C TYR A 301 -23.99 2.81 -4.61
N THR A 302 -23.03 3.46 -5.27
CA THR A 302 -21.82 2.85 -5.80
C THR A 302 -20.63 3.01 -4.85
N ARG A 303 -20.74 3.91 -3.88
CA ARG A 303 -19.72 4.19 -2.85
C ARG A 303 -20.35 4.02 -1.47
N ILE A 304 -19.70 3.26 -0.58
CA ILE A 304 -20.16 3.10 0.80
C ILE A 304 -19.02 3.49 1.74
N ASP A 305 -19.31 4.39 2.68
CA ASP A 305 -18.37 4.86 3.69
C ASP A 305 -18.94 4.58 5.07
N LEU A 306 -18.16 3.90 5.92
CA LEU A 306 -18.51 3.62 7.31
C LEU A 306 -17.76 4.58 8.23
N VAL A 307 -18.49 5.46 8.91
CA VAL A 307 -17.92 6.35 9.95
C VAL A 307 -18.21 5.74 11.31
N PHE A 308 -17.16 5.31 12.03
CA PHE A 308 -17.33 4.50 13.24
C PHE A 308 -16.21 4.76 14.29
N PRO A 309 -16.32 4.23 15.53
CA PRO A 309 -15.39 4.56 16.61
C PRO A 309 -13.94 4.06 16.43
N GLY A 310 -13.69 3.06 15.58
CA GLY A 310 -12.39 2.38 15.45
C GLY A 310 -12.23 1.11 16.30
N LEU A 311 -11.25 0.26 15.96
CA LEU A 311 -10.95 -1.01 16.65
C LEU A 311 -9.54 -1.09 17.27
N SER A 312 -8.95 0.06 17.65
CA SER A 312 -7.56 0.16 18.16
C SER A 312 -6.51 -0.49 17.24
N CYS A 313 -6.67 -0.32 15.93
CA CYS A 313 -5.84 -0.97 14.92
C CYS A 313 -4.65 -0.13 14.41
N GLY A 314 -4.56 1.15 14.79
CA GLY A 314 -3.49 2.06 14.39
C GLY A 314 -3.77 2.92 13.15
N TRP A 315 -4.81 2.59 12.39
CA TRP A 315 -5.18 3.29 11.14
C TRP A 315 -6.17 4.43 11.32
N ALA A 316 -6.15 5.41 10.41
CA ALA A 316 -7.16 6.47 10.24
C ALA A 316 -8.30 6.03 9.32
N GLY A 317 -7.96 5.31 8.26
CA GLY A 317 -8.92 4.78 7.31
C GLY A 317 -8.44 3.48 6.69
N VAL A 318 -9.40 2.78 6.10
CA VAL A 318 -9.17 1.52 5.40
C VAL A 318 -10.07 1.51 4.19
N THR A 319 -9.52 1.25 3.02
CA THR A 319 -10.30 1.15 1.78
C THR A 319 -10.10 -0.20 1.12
N ALA A 320 -11.19 -0.89 0.83
CA ALA A 320 -11.19 -1.97 -0.13
C ALA A 320 -11.21 -1.34 -1.53
N THR A 321 -10.07 -1.36 -2.20
CA THR A 321 -9.89 -0.63 -3.46
C THR A 321 -10.78 -1.22 -4.53
N GLY A 322 -11.24 -0.37 -5.45
CA GLY A 322 -11.89 -0.82 -6.66
C GLY A 322 -10.97 -1.58 -7.61
N SER A 323 -11.54 -2.20 -8.65
CA SER A 323 -10.78 -2.44 -9.89
C SER A 323 -10.36 -1.10 -10.50
N ALA A 324 -9.27 -0.97 -11.27
CA ALA A 324 -8.95 0.35 -11.84
C ALA A 324 -10.04 0.82 -12.79
N GLY A 325 -10.11 2.15 -12.95
CA GLY A 325 -11.19 2.78 -13.69
C GLY A 325 -12.51 2.73 -12.93
N ALA A 326 -12.43 2.81 -11.58
CA ALA A 326 -13.50 3.03 -10.60
C ALA A 326 -14.24 1.83 -9.99
N GLY A 327 -13.71 0.63 -10.16
CA GLY A 327 -14.40 -0.62 -9.91
C GLY A 327 -15.07 -0.70 -8.55
N CYS A 328 -16.24 -1.31 -8.54
CA CYS A 328 -16.87 -1.76 -7.32
C CYS A 328 -16.58 -3.23 -7.12
N GLN A 329 -16.63 -3.66 -5.87
CA GLN A 329 -16.57 -5.06 -5.53
C GLN A 329 -17.99 -5.60 -5.30
N VAL A 330 -18.15 -6.89 -5.55
CA VAL A 330 -19.40 -7.60 -5.28
C VAL A 330 -19.32 -8.14 -3.86
N TRP A 331 -20.08 -7.55 -2.96
CA TRP A 331 -20.17 -7.96 -1.57
C TRP A 331 -21.35 -8.89 -1.36
N ASN A 332 -21.10 -10.11 -0.89
CA ASN A 332 -22.15 -11.01 -0.44
C ASN A 332 -22.44 -10.75 1.04
N THR A 333 -23.48 -9.97 1.32
CA THR A 333 -23.89 -9.66 2.69
C THR A 333 -25.10 -10.52 3.10
N PRO A 334 -25.37 -10.68 4.41
CA PRO A 334 -26.60 -11.32 4.87
C PRO A 334 -27.89 -10.66 4.37
N SER A 335 -27.83 -9.38 3.97
CA SER A 335 -28.97 -8.61 3.45
C SER A 335 -29.08 -8.66 1.92
N GLY A 336 -28.22 -9.42 1.26
CA GLY A 336 -28.15 -9.54 -0.19
C GLY A 336 -26.81 -9.09 -0.77
N THR A 337 -26.68 -9.21 -2.09
CA THR A 337 -25.48 -8.83 -2.81
C THR A 337 -25.46 -7.33 -3.10
N LEU A 338 -24.36 -6.64 -2.79
CA LEU A 338 -24.13 -5.23 -3.10
C LEU A 338 -22.97 -5.10 -4.10
N THR A 339 -23.02 -4.11 -4.98
CA THR A 339 -21.90 -3.75 -5.85
C THR A 339 -21.47 -2.32 -5.55
N SER A 340 -20.45 -2.19 -4.70
CA SER A 340 -19.94 -0.88 -4.25
C SER A 340 -18.44 -0.92 -3.97
N SER A 341 -17.78 0.24 -3.94
CA SER A 341 -16.54 0.39 -3.18
C SER A 341 -16.86 0.58 -1.70
N LEU A 342 -15.85 0.41 -0.85
CA LEU A 342 -16.02 0.42 0.60
C LEU A 342 -14.82 1.08 1.28
N SER A 343 -15.09 2.09 2.11
CA SER A 343 -14.12 2.68 3.03
C SER A 343 -14.63 2.66 4.48
N TYR A 344 -13.71 2.50 5.41
CA TYR A 344 -13.91 2.62 6.85
C TYR A 344 -13.15 3.86 7.31
N LEU A 345 -13.82 4.73 8.05
CA LEU A 345 -13.32 6.05 8.42
C LEU A 345 -13.43 6.22 9.93
N LEU A 346 -12.35 6.61 10.59
CA LEU A 346 -12.41 6.92 12.01
C LEU A 346 -13.19 8.21 12.27
N ALA A 347 -14.24 8.09 13.08
CA ALA A 347 -15.09 9.21 13.46
C ALA A 347 -14.33 10.35 14.17
N SER A 348 -13.17 10.07 14.78
CA SER A 348 -12.33 11.08 15.43
C SER A 348 -11.76 12.13 14.46
N TYR A 349 -11.65 11.82 13.18
CA TYR A 349 -11.16 12.77 12.16
C TYR A 349 -12.22 13.81 11.77
N PHE A 350 -13.49 13.58 12.11
CA PHE A 350 -14.61 14.47 11.78
C PHE A 350 -14.80 15.60 12.81
N ASN A 351 -13.91 15.71 13.81
CA ASN A 351 -13.96 16.78 14.81
C ASN A 351 -13.73 18.17 14.19
N ALA A 352 -12.85 18.25 13.19
CA ALA A 352 -12.64 19.44 12.36
C ALA A 352 -13.01 19.09 10.91
N ARG A 353 -13.79 19.96 10.27
CA ARG A 353 -14.29 19.69 8.91
C ARG A 353 -13.17 19.39 7.93
N ASP A 354 -12.12 20.22 7.86
CA ASP A 354 -11.01 20.00 6.94
C ASP A 354 -10.27 18.70 7.19
N GLN A 355 -10.09 18.29 8.44
CA GLN A 355 -9.50 16.98 8.78
C GLN A 355 -10.38 15.84 8.28
N GLY A 356 -11.71 15.97 8.41
CA GLY A 356 -12.66 15.03 7.83
C GLY A 356 -12.56 14.99 6.30
N VAL A 357 -12.44 16.16 5.65
CA VAL A 357 -12.30 16.27 4.19
C VAL A 357 -11.01 15.63 3.70
N GLN A 358 -9.89 15.84 4.39
CA GLN A 358 -8.61 15.17 4.09
C GLN A 358 -8.77 13.65 4.10
N LEU A 359 -9.35 13.10 5.18
CA LEU A 359 -9.58 11.67 5.30
C LEU A 359 -10.49 11.14 4.18
N VAL A 360 -11.65 11.77 3.94
CA VAL A 360 -12.58 11.26 2.92
C VAL A 360 -12.02 11.43 1.50
N ALA A 361 -11.29 12.49 1.20
CA ALA A 361 -10.67 12.69 -0.11
C ALA A 361 -9.53 11.68 -0.37
N HIS A 362 -8.79 11.30 0.67
CA HIS A 362 -7.77 10.24 0.60
C HIS A 362 -8.42 8.87 0.36
N GLU A 363 -9.31 8.44 1.27
CA GLU A 363 -9.92 7.11 1.24
C GLU A 363 -10.84 6.91 0.03
N ASN A 364 -11.60 7.95 -0.35
CA ASN A 364 -12.41 7.88 -1.57
C ASN A 364 -11.55 8.00 -2.84
N GLY A 365 -10.31 8.50 -2.75
CA GLY A 365 -9.31 8.38 -3.82
C GLY A 365 -8.97 6.91 -4.07
N HIS A 366 -8.73 6.12 -3.01
CA HIS A 366 -8.57 4.67 -3.11
C HIS A 366 -9.82 3.97 -3.67
N GLN A 367 -11.03 4.44 -3.32
CA GLN A 367 -12.26 3.91 -3.92
C GLN A 367 -12.35 4.14 -5.44
N LEU A 368 -11.72 5.20 -5.96
CA LEU A 368 -11.59 5.46 -7.40
C LEU A 368 -10.43 4.70 -8.05
N GLY A 369 -9.58 4.04 -7.26
CA GLY A 369 -8.48 3.20 -7.71
C GLY A 369 -7.09 3.84 -7.57
N LEU A 370 -6.95 4.98 -6.89
CA LEU A 370 -5.65 5.60 -6.66
C LEU A 370 -4.79 4.79 -5.68
N SER A 371 -3.48 4.73 -5.94
CA SER A 371 -2.47 4.38 -4.94
C SER A 371 -1.94 5.64 -4.25
N HIS A 372 -1.07 5.50 -3.26
CA HIS A 372 -0.44 6.65 -2.62
C HIS A 372 0.45 7.47 -3.57
N ALA A 373 0.64 8.73 -3.18
CA ALA A 373 1.65 9.61 -3.75
C ALA A 373 2.81 9.70 -2.76
N GLY A 374 4.01 9.46 -3.23
CA GLY A 374 5.18 9.48 -2.39
C GLY A 374 6.34 10.14 -3.10
N THR A 375 7.54 9.74 -2.70
CA THR A 375 8.76 10.42 -3.11
C THR A 375 9.78 9.44 -3.62
N ILE A 376 10.70 9.91 -4.47
CA ILE A 376 11.87 9.14 -4.88
C ILE A 376 13.11 10.03 -4.85
N ASN A 377 14.21 9.47 -4.36
CA ASN A 377 15.53 10.10 -4.45
C ASN A 377 16.64 9.05 -4.58
N ASP A 378 17.77 9.47 -5.15
CA ASP A 378 19.04 8.75 -5.10
C ASP A 378 20.09 9.56 -4.33
N GLU A 379 19.66 10.47 -3.45
CA GLU A 379 20.58 11.37 -2.74
C GLU A 379 21.61 10.60 -1.89
N PRO A 380 22.89 11.02 -1.87
CA PRO A 380 23.44 12.27 -2.42
C PRO A 380 24.02 12.15 -3.85
N THR A 381 23.71 11.09 -4.62
CA THR A 381 24.36 10.83 -5.92
C THR A 381 23.72 11.62 -7.06
N ALA A 382 22.38 11.70 -7.08
CA ALA A 382 21.59 12.40 -8.07
C ALA A 382 20.13 12.59 -7.61
N VAL A 383 19.41 13.48 -8.30
CA VAL A 383 17.94 13.62 -8.17
C VAL A 383 17.23 12.31 -8.47
N LEU A 384 17.73 11.54 -9.45
CA LEU A 384 17.19 10.26 -9.88
C LEU A 384 18.33 9.37 -10.41
N GLY A 385 18.35 8.11 -9.98
CA GLY A 385 19.33 7.09 -10.36
C GLY A 385 19.08 6.45 -11.73
N PRO A 386 19.88 5.46 -12.15
CA PRO A 386 19.71 4.75 -13.42
C PRO A 386 18.32 4.15 -13.61
N THR A 387 17.87 3.93 -14.85
CA THR A 387 16.56 3.31 -15.13
C THR A 387 16.39 1.90 -14.55
N THR A 388 17.49 1.19 -14.31
CA THR A 388 17.51 -0.13 -13.65
C THR A 388 17.53 -0.07 -12.12
N SER A 389 17.80 1.10 -11.55
CA SER A 389 17.88 1.34 -10.10
C SER A 389 17.61 2.83 -9.84
N PRO A 390 16.38 3.31 -10.03
CA PRO A 390 16.07 4.74 -10.08
C PRO A 390 16.22 5.46 -8.73
N GLY A 391 16.21 4.73 -7.62
CA GLY A 391 16.42 5.31 -6.29
C GLY A 391 15.57 4.62 -5.24
N SER A 392 15.54 5.20 -4.04
CA SER A 392 14.68 4.76 -2.96
C SER A 392 13.34 5.46 -3.04
N THR A 393 12.26 4.69 -3.19
CA THR A 393 10.89 5.20 -3.16
C THR A 393 10.34 5.18 -1.73
N THR A 394 9.42 6.10 -1.44
CA THR A 394 8.56 6.05 -0.27
C THR A 394 7.11 6.18 -0.71
N GLU A 395 6.16 5.71 0.10
CA GLU A 395 4.73 5.83 -0.22
C GLU A 395 4.11 7.17 0.20
N PHE A 396 4.86 8.07 0.84
CA PHE A 396 4.34 9.31 1.44
C PHE A 396 5.30 10.49 1.27
N ASN A 397 4.94 11.64 1.83
CA ASN A 397 5.67 12.91 1.79
C ASN A 397 5.57 13.69 0.47
N ASP A 398 4.73 13.27 -0.47
CA ASP A 398 4.23 14.20 -1.49
C ASP A 398 3.15 15.11 -0.88
N PHE A 399 3.56 16.24 -0.34
CA PHE A 399 2.66 17.21 0.31
C PHE A 399 1.80 18.02 -0.68
N PHE A 400 2.03 17.88 -1.99
CA PHE A 400 1.16 18.50 -3.01
C PHE A 400 -0.11 17.68 -3.27
N SER A 401 -0.19 16.46 -2.77
CA SER A 401 -1.30 15.54 -2.97
C SER A 401 -1.85 15.02 -1.65
N THR A 402 -3.17 15.00 -1.51
CA THR A 402 -3.83 14.32 -0.38
C THR A 402 -3.54 12.81 -0.36
N MET A 403 -3.07 12.21 -1.46
CA MET A 403 -2.64 10.80 -1.50
C MET A 403 -1.25 10.57 -0.88
N GLY A 404 -0.52 11.63 -0.53
CA GLY A 404 0.84 11.53 0.01
C GLY A 404 1.08 12.15 1.38
N ALA A 405 0.13 12.94 1.88
CA ALA A 405 0.17 13.53 3.21
C ALA A 405 -1.23 13.98 3.66
N TRP A 406 -1.42 14.22 4.97
CA TRP A 406 -2.64 14.85 5.52
C TRP A 406 -2.74 16.32 5.15
N THR A 407 -2.97 16.58 3.86
CA THR A 407 -3.17 17.88 3.24
C THR A 407 -4.42 17.86 2.38
N LEU A 408 -4.86 19.03 1.92
CA LEU A 408 -5.95 19.13 0.94
C LEU A 408 -5.42 19.37 -0.48
N GLY A 409 -4.15 19.05 -0.76
CA GLY A 409 -3.60 19.16 -2.11
C GLY A 409 -4.34 18.27 -3.10
N LEU A 410 -4.70 18.81 -4.28
CA LEU A 410 -5.39 18.02 -5.31
C LEU A 410 -4.50 16.88 -5.80
N TYR A 411 -5.12 15.77 -6.26
CA TYR A 411 -4.40 14.64 -6.86
C TYR A 411 -3.42 15.06 -7.95
N SER A 412 -2.30 14.34 -8.09
CA SER A 412 -1.25 14.62 -9.07
C SER A 412 -1.72 14.35 -10.52
N ALA A 413 -1.11 15.00 -11.51
CA ALA A 413 -1.38 14.78 -12.93
C ALA A 413 -1.33 13.30 -13.36
N PRO A 414 -0.34 12.47 -12.95
CA PRO A 414 -0.37 11.04 -13.27
C PRO A 414 -1.62 10.33 -12.73
N HIS A 415 -2.03 10.59 -11.48
CA HIS A 415 -3.28 10.04 -10.93
C HIS A 415 -4.52 10.50 -11.72
N LYS A 416 -4.61 11.81 -12.01
CA LYS A 416 -5.72 12.39 -12.79
C LYS A 416 -5.79 11.83 -14.22
N SER A 417 -4.65 11.54 -14.83
CA SER A 417 -4.56 11.14 -16.25
C SER A 417 -4.71 9.63 -16.43
N GLU A 418 -3.88 8.83 -15.75
CA GLU A 418 -3.73 7.39 -16.04
C GLU A 418 -4.75 6.52 -15.30
N VAL A 419 -5.26 6.99 -14.16
CA VAL A 419 -6.21 6.22 -13.33
C VAL A 419 -7.63 6.79 -13.43
N LEU A 420 -7.77 8.11 -13.27
CA LEU A 420 -9.07 8.75 -13.12
C LEU A 420 -9.71 9.16 -14.45
N ASN A 421 -8.95 9.23 -15.53
CA ASN A 421 -9.41 9.73 -16.83
C ASN A 421 -10.02 11.15 -16.75
N TRP A 422 -9.50 12.00 -15.86
CA TRP A 422 -9.92 13.40 -15.72
C TRP A 422 -9.13 14.34 -16.62
N MET A 423 -8.05 13.87 -17.23
CA MET A 423 -7.23 14.63 -18.16
C MET A 423 -7.20 13.92 -19.51
N ALA A 424 -7.52 14.64 -20.58
CA ALA A 424 -7.50 14.09 -21.93
C ALA A 424 -6.11 14.23 -22.57
N SER A 425 -5.60 13.12 -23.12
CA SER A 425 -4.34 13.10 -23.88
C SER A 425 -4.44 13.96 -25.13
N GLY A 426 -3.40 14.76 -25.39
CA GLY A 426 -3.35 15.73 -26.49
C GLY A 426 -4.13 17.02 -26.25
N ALA A 427 -4.76 17.17 -25.08
CA ALA A 427 -5.47 18.39 -24.68
C ALA A 427 -5.00 18.89 -23.31
N ASN A 428 -5.25 18.12 -22.25
CA ASN A 428 -4.89 18.49 -20.88
C ASN A 428 -3.48 18.05 -20.49
N TYR A 429 -3.02 16.94 -21.06
CA TYR A 429 -1.63 16.54 -21.00
C TYR A 429 -1.12 16.09 -22.37
N GLN A 430 0.19 16.14 -22.57
CA GLN A 430 0.83 15.72 -23.82
C GLN A 430 1.95 14.71 -23.56
N LEU A 431 1.96 13.63 -24.33
CA LEU A 431 3.10 12.72 -24.41
C LEU A 431 4.23 13.39 -25.20
N VAL A 432 5.42 13.50 -24.60
CA VAL A 432 6.59 14.16 -25.17
C VAL A 432 7.70 13.13 -25.38
N GLN A 433 8.07 12.92 -26.64
CA GLN A 433 9.10 11.96 -27.06
C GLN A 433 10.19 12.61 -27.95
N SER A 434 10.13 13.94 -28.07
CA SER A 434 11.07 14.74 -28.83
C SER A 434 11.25 16.10 -28.17
N SER A 435 12.42 16.72 -28.34
CA SER A 435 12.70 18.09 -27.91
C SER A 435 11.57 19.07 -28.26
N GLY A 436 11.23 19.95 -27.33
CA GLY A 436 10.19 20.95 -27.51
C GLY A 436 10.11 21.95 -26.35
N THR A 437 9.40 23.04 -26.60
CA THR A 437 9.08 24.05 -25.58
C THR A 437 7.58 24.09 -25.40
N TYR A 438 7.14 24.04 -24.14
CA TYR A 438 5.74 23.89 -23.77
C TYR A 438 5.39 24.92 -22.69
N THR A 439 4.19 25.50 -22.79
CA THR A 439 3.65 26.37 -21.73
C THR A 439 2.48 25.63 -21.07
N LEU A 440 2.62 25.34 -19.78
CA LEU A 440 1.60 24.66 -18.97
C LEU A 440 0.86 25.69 -18.12
N GLN A 441 -0.46 25.58 -18.05
CA GLN A 441 -1.27 26.27 -17.06
C GLN A 441 -1.16 25.58 -15.70
N PRO A 442 -1.41 26.30 -14.58
CA PRO A 442 -1.57 25.65 -13.28
C PRO A 442 -2.63 24.54 -13.34
N LEU A 443 -2.37 23.42 -12.67
CA LEU A 443 -3.24 22.25 -12.64
C LEU A 443 -4.61 22.54 -12.01
N GLU A 444 -4.73 23.63 -11.26
CA GLU A 444 -5.97 24.09 -10.64
C GLU A 444 -6.86 24.90 -11.62
N THR A 445 -6.34 25.26 -12.79
CA THR A 445 -7.01 26.14 -13.75
C THR A 445 -8.21 25.46 -14.42
N ASN A 446 -9.35 26.17 -14.47
CA ASN A 446 -10.58 25.75 -15.15
C ASN A 446 -11.16 26.95 -15.95
N PRO A 447 -11.44 26.85 -17.27
CA PRO A 447 -11.36 25.68 -18.13
C PRO A 447 -9.94 25.14 -18.29
N PRO A 448 -9.75 23.81 -18.30
CA PRO A 448 -8.42 23.23 -18.38
C PRO A 448 -7.85 23.32 -19.80
N GLY A 449 -6.65 23.90 -19.94
CA GLY A 449 -5.80 23.83 -21.13
C GLY A 449 -4.74 22.72 -21.00
N LEU A 450 -3.57 22.92 -21.60
CA LEU A 450 -2.40 22.05 -21.37
C LEU A 450 -1.85 22.33 -19.96
N GLN A 451 -1.85 21.32 -19.09
CA GLN A 451 -1.50 21.44 -17.67
C GLN A 451 -0.38 20.48 -17.24
N ALA A 452 -0.13 19.41 -18.01
CA ALA A 452 0.93 18.46 -17.72
C ALA A 452 1.63 17.93 -18.98
N LEU A 453 2.85 17.43 -18.82
CA LEU A 453 3.59 16.68 -19.84
C LEU A 453 3.93 15.30 -19.30
N LYS A 454 3.74 14.26 -20.11
CA LYS A 454 4.29 12.93 -19.88
C LYS A 454 5.53 12.79 -20.76
N VAL A 455 6.71 13.03 -20.21
CA VAL A 455 7.99 13.04 -20.93
C VAL A 455 8.62 11.66 -20.87
N GLN A 456 8.98 11.08 -22.02
CA GLN A 456 9.70 9.81 -22.06
C GLN A 456 11.12 9.98 -21.51
N ARG A 457 11.47 9.22 -20.48
CA ARG A 457 12.79 9.22 -19.84
C ARG A 457 13.78 8.39 -20.65
N GLY A 458 14.32 9.02 -21.69
CA GLY A 458 15.29 8.39 -22.57
C GLY A 458 14.62 7.75 -23.79
N THR A 459 15.09 8.10 -24.98
CA THR A 459 14.49 7.63 -26.24
C THR A 459 14.62 6.11 -26.46
N SER A 460 15.53 5.45 -25.73
CA SER A 460 15.74 4.00 -25.75
C SER A 460 14.98 3.23 -24.66
N ASN A 461 14.25 3.91 -23.78
CA ASN A 461 13.60 3.30 -22.61
C ASN A 461 12.06 3.45 -22.74
N PRO A 462 11.38 2.58 -23.51
CA PRO A 462 9.93 2.60 -23.55
C PRO A 462 9.35 2.20 -22.19
N GLY A 463 8.37 2.96 -21.69
CA GLY A 463 7.71 2.70 -20.41
C GLY A 463 8.27 3.46 -19.21
N ASP A 464 9.32 4.25 -19.38
CA ASP A 464 9.93 5.05 -18.31
C ASP A 464 9.59 6.53 -18.54
N TYR A 465 8.90 7.18 -17.60
CA TYR A 465 8.34 8.53 -17.82
C TYR A 465 8.55 9.49 -16.65
N LEU A 466 8.64 10.77 -17.00
CA LEU A 466 8.62 11.91 -16.10
C LEU A 466 7.37 12.74 -16.36
N TRP A 467 6.56 12.95 -15.34
CA TRP A 467 5.41 13.84 -15.38
C TRP A 467 5.80 15.21 -14.92
N ILE A 468 5.65 16.22 -15.78
CA ILE A 468 5.87 17.62 -15.43
C ILE A 468 4.50 18.27 -15.25
N GLU A 469 4.26 18.84 -14.08
CA GLU A 469 3.08 19.66 -13.79
C GLU A 469 3.46 21.01 -13.19
N TYR A 470 2.51 21.95 -13.23
CA TYR A 470 2.64 23.24 -12.58
C TYR A 470 1.49 23.43 -11.62
N ARG A 471 1.80 23.77 -10.37
CA ARG A 471 0.82 24.01 -9.32
C ARG A 471 0.83 25.48 -8.95
N GLN A 472 -0.30 26.03 -8.54
CA GLN A 472 -0.41 27.33 -7.89
C GLN A 472 -1.34 27.22 -6.68
N PRO A 473 -1.12 27.98 -5.59
CA PRO A 473 -1.94 27.92 -4.37
C PRO A 473 -3.27 28.68 -4.57
N ILE A 474 -4.02 28.31 -5.60
CA ILE A 474 -5.30 28.88 -6.00
C ILE A 474 -6.41 27.82 -5.85
N GLY A 475 -7.67 28.22 -6.04
CA GLY A 475 -8.81 27.34 -5.76
C GLY A 475 -9.08 27.18 -4.26
N ASN A 476 -10.03 26.32 -3.91
CA ASN A 476 -10.47 26.15 -2.52
C ASN A 476 -9.56 25.20 -1.74
N TYR A 477 -8.80 24.36 -2.44
CA TYR A 477 -8.06 23.24 -1.86
C TYR A 477 -6.55 23.52 -1.84
N ASP A 478 -5.93 23.78 -3.00
CA ASP A 478 -4.49 24.04 -3.06
C ASP A 478 -4.07 25.34 -2.36
N SER A 479 -4.98 26.30 -2.21
CA SER A 479 -4.74 27.48 -1.35
C SER A 479 -4.45 27.13 0.12
N THR A 480 -4.81 25.93 0.59
CA THR A 480 -4.52 25.46 1.96
C THR A 480 -3.09 24.96 2.14
N ILE A 481 -2.41 24.62 1.06
CA ILE A 481 -1.02 24.16 1.06
C ILE A 481 -0.05 25.27 0.61
N ALA A 482 -0.42 26.54 0.75
CA ALA A 482 0.40 27.70 0.39
C ALA A 482 1.78 27.79 1.10
N PHE A 483 2.04 26.91 2.08
CA PHE A 483 3.36 26.75 2.70
C PHE A 483 4.35 25.97 1.81
N MET A 484 3.87 25.28 0.78
CA MET A 484 4.69 24.58 -0.22
C MET A 484 5.34 25.55 -1.20
N ASN A 485 6.39 25.12 -1.88
CA ASN A 485 7.01 25.92 -2.94
C ASN A 485 6.29 25.76 -4.29
N PHE A 486 5.67 26.84 -4.79
CA PHE A 486 4.99 26.89 -6.09
C PHE A 486 5.78 27.66 -7.18
N SER A 487 7.07 27.88 -6.98
CA SER A 487 7.89 28.74 -7.86
C SER A 487 8.48 28.02 -9.09
N GLY A 488 8.18 26.74 -9.29
CA GLY A 488 8.84 25.90 -10.31
C GLY A 488 7.96 24.77 -10.82
N ALA A 489 8.55 23.91 -11.65
CA ALA A 489 7.89 22.71 -12.15
C ALA A 489 7.94 21.61 -11.07
N LEU A 490 6.80 21.00 -10.80
CA LEU A 490 6.72 19.79 -9.98
C LEU A 490 6.87 18.59 -10.92
N ILE A 491 7.76 17.65 -10.58
CA ILE A 491 8.07 16.53 -11.46
C ILE A 491 7.91 15.21 -10.70
N HIS A 492 7.09 14.31 -11.24
CA HIS A 492 6.92 12.95 -10.73
C HIS A 492 7.57 11.94 -11.66
N TYR A 493 8.20 10.94 -11.08
CA TYR A 493 8.69 9.74 -11.77
C TYR A 493 7.58 8.68 -11.84
N GLU A 494 7.32 8.16 -13.04
CA GLU A 494 6.46 6.99 -13.26
C GLU A 494 7.33 5.73 -13.22
N ASP A 495 7.42 5.13 -12.04
CA ASP A 495 8.17 3.88 -11.85
C ASP A 495 7.35 2.68 -12.37
N PRO A 496 7.80 1.99 -13.43
CA PRO A 496 7.06 0.89 -14.05
C PRO A 496 6.87 -0.32 -13.14
N THR A 497 7.59 -0.39 -12.02
CA THR A 497 7.54 -1.51 -11.06
C THR A 497 6.61 -1.26 -9.88
N THR A 498 6.26 0.01 -9.61
CA THR A 498 5.40 0.36 -8.47
C THR A 498 3.92 0.45 -8.82
N GLY A 499 3.56 0.38 -10.10
CA GLY A 499 2.17 0.43 -10.56
C GLY A 499 1.61 1.86 -10.55
N TRP A 500 0.51 2.09 -9.84
CA TRP A 500 -0.22 3.38 -9.84
C TRP A 500 0.24 4.39 -8.77
N PHE A 501 1.37 4.13 -8.11
CA PHE A 501 1.99 5.09 -7.20
C PHE A 501 2.63 6.22 -8.00
N THR A 502 2.73 7.40 -7.39
CA THR A 502 3.36 8.57 -8.03
C THR A 502 4.50 9.06 -7.16
N HIS A 503 5.69 9.29 -7.72
CA HIS A 503 6.87 9.61 -6.92
C HIS A 503 7.42 10.98 -7.28
N VAL A 504 7.25 11.98 -6.41
CA VAL A 504 7.81 13.31 -6.64
C VAL A 504 9.33 13.30 -6.50
N LEU A 505 10.02 13.98 -7.42
CA LEU A 505 11.46 14.20 -7.40
C LEU A 505 11.82 15.40 -6.53
N ASP A 506 12.98 15.36 -5.86
CA ASP A 506 13.52 16.50 -5.12
C ASP A 506 14.64 17.20 -5.90
N PHE A 507 14.39 18.41 -6.38
CA PHE A 507 15.39 19.27 -7.03
C PHE A 507 16.12 20.21 -6.08
N THR A 508 15.93 20.05 -4.77
CA THR A 508 16.55 20.86 -3.72
C THR A 508 17.35 20.01 -2.74
N PRO A 509 18.38 19.29 -3.22
CA PRO A 509 19.12 18.30 -2.41
C PRO A 509 19.84 18.88 -1.19
N ALA A 510 20.05 20.21 -1.16
CA ALA A 510 20.59 20.90 0.01
C ALA A 510 19.64 20.85 1.22
N ASP A 511 18.33 20.67 0.99
CA ASP A 511 17.28 20.64 2.00
C ASP A 511 16.96 19.18 2.39
N VAL A 512 17.98 18.43 2.83
CA VAL A 512 17.89 16.98 3.07
C VAL A 512 16.65 16.61 3.91
N GLY A 513 15.76 15.82 3.32
CA GLY A 513 14.53 15.31 3.95
C GLY A 513 13.37 16.32 4.02
N SER A 514 13.53 17.52 3.47
CA SER A 514 12.49 18.55 3.39
C SER A 514 11.80 18.51 2.03
N TRP A 515 10.68 17.81 1.97
CA TRP A 515 9.86 17.68 0.76
C TRP A 515 8.98 18.91 0.45
N TYR A 516 9.22 20.05 1.11
CA TYR A 516 8.47 21.30 0.90
C TYR A 516 8.96 22.10 -0.33
N ASN A 517 10.18 21.82 -0.80
CA ASN A 517 10.91 22.63 -1.79
C ASN A 517 11.25 21.86 -3.07
N THR A 518 10.51 20.80 -3.40
CA THR A 518 10.88 19.79 -4.40
C THR A 518 10.84 20.24 -5.86
N VAL A 519 10.55 21.51 -6.17
CA VAL A 519 10.31 21.98 -7.55
C VAL A 519 11.59 22.30 -8.32
N LEU A 520 11.59 22.02 -9.62
CA LEU A 520 12.62 22.52 -10.54
C LEU A 520 12.39 24.02 -10.79
N ALA A 521 13.24 24.87 -10.22
CA ALA A 521 13.11 26.32 -10.29
C ALA A 521 13.56 26.91 -11.65
N PRO A 522 13.00 28.08 -12.08
CA PRO A 522 13.51 28.84 -13.21
C PRO A 522 15.02 29.09 -13.15
N GLY A 523 15.71 28.90 -14.26
CA GLY A 523 17.16 29.11 -14.38
C GLY A 523 18.03 27.99 -13.81
N GLN A 524 17.46 26.90 -13.30
CA GLN A 524 18.17 25.69 -12.89
C GLN A 524 17.82 24.55 -13.87
N PRO A 525 18.53 24.38 -14.99
CA PRO A 525 18.29 23.24 -15.87
C PRO A 525 18.73 21.94 -15.17
N TRP A 526 17.95 20.88 -15.37
CA TRP A 526 18.31 19.52 -14.96
C TRP A 526 18.58 18.67 -16.20
N THR A 527 19.71 17.97 -16.19
CA THR A 527 20.03 16.94 -17.18
C THR A 527 20.04 15.62 -16.44
N ASP A 528 19.23 14.67 -16.88
CA ASP A 528 19.24 13.31 -16.35
C ASP A 528 20.60 12.66 -16.62
N PRO A 529 21.39 12.30 -15.61
CA PRO A 529 22.71 11.71 -15.81
C PRO A 529 22.65 10.35 -16.53
N TYR A 530 21.49 9.70 -16.53
CA TYR A 530 21.31 8.33 -16.99
C TYR A 530 20.44 8.20 -18.24
N SER A 531 19.98 9.32 -18.79
CA SER A 531 19.24 9.34 -20.06
C SER A 531 19.65 10.53 -20.91
N ASN A 532 19.10 10.62 -22.13
CA ASN A 532 19.36 11.76 -22.99
C ASN A 532 18.42 12.96 -22.74
N VAL A 533 17.63 12.93 -21.67
CA VAL A 533 16.64 13.98 -21.39
C VAL A 533 17.24 15.10 -20.55
N SER A 534 16.91 16.34 -20.91
CA SER A 534 17.12 17.52 -20.08
C SER A 534 15.86 18.37 -20.01
N ILE A 535 15.59 18.95 -18.84
CA ILE A 535 14.42 19.76 -18.54
C ILE A 535 14.90 21.10 -18.00
N SER A 536 14.34 22.20 -18.50
CA SER A 536 14.63 23.54 -17.98
C SER A 536 13.35 24.35 -17.87
N VAL A 537 13.19 25.07 -16.76
CA VAL A 537 12.12 26.05 -16.60
C VAL A 537 12.62 27.39 -17.14
N LEU A 538 12.00 27.85 -18.24
CA LEU A 538 12.33 29.10 -18.93
C LEU A 538 11.65 30.31 -18.27
N SER A 539 10.42 30.13 -17.78
CA SER A 539 9.69 31.14 -17.02
C SER A 539 8.61 30.49 -16.15
N ALA A 540 8.30 31.09 -15.01
CA ALA A 540 7.17 30.72 -14.17
C ALA A 540 6.41 32.00 -13.78
N THR A 541 5.10 31.99 -13.99
CA THR A 541 4.20 33.10 -13.69
C THR A 541 2.93 32.53 -13.04
N PRO A 542 2.15 33.31 -12.27
CA PRO A 542 0.92 32.79 -11.66
C PRO A 542 -0.09 32.16 -12.62
N SER A 543 -0.03 32.46 -13.92
CA SER A 543 -0.91 31.90 -14.96
C SER A 543 -0.29 30.77 -15.78
N GLY A 544 1.00 30.47 -15.60
CA GLY A 544 1.64 29.38 -16.33
C GLY A 544 3.15 29.34 -16.22
N ILE A 545 3.69 28.16 -16.51
CA ILE A 545 5.11 27.85 -16.58
C ILE A 545 5.49 27.52 -18.01
N THR A 546 6.64 27.98 -18.48
CA THR A 546 7.20 27.54 -19.77
C THR A 546 8.42 26.67 -19.51
N VAL A 547 8.39 25.45 -20.02
CA VAL A 547 9.45 24.45 -19.88
C VAL A 547 10.02 24.06 -21.24
N SER A 548 11.33 23.86 -21.30
CA SER A 548 11.98 23.22 -22.45
C SER A 548 12.38 21.82 -22.05
N VAL A 549 11.94 20.85 -22.84
CA VAL A 549 12.39 19.46 -22.80
C VAL A 549 13.32 19.27 -23.98
N ASN A 550 14.54 18.77 -23.78
CA ASN A 550 15.48 18.51 -24.86
C ASN A 550 16.06 17.10 -24.78
N ASP A 551 16.09 16.44 -25.92
CA ASP A 551 16.85 15.22 -26.16
C ASP A 551 18.26 15.59 -26.62
N GLY A 552 19.24 15.28 -25.78
CA GLY A 552 20.67 15.50 -26.03
C GLY A 552 21.41 14.23 -26.46
N ALA A 553 22.74 14.29 -26.38
CA ALA A 553 23.56 13.08 -26.36
C ALA A 553 23.40 12.40 -24.99
N MET A 554 23.39 11.07 -24.95
CA MET A 554 23.40 10.34 -23.69
C MET A 554 24.71 10.65 -22.94
N PRO A 555 24.64 11.16 -21.69
CA PRO A 555 25.83 11.38 -20.87
C PRO A 555 26.57 10.06 -20.61
N CYS A 556 27.87 10.14 -20.34
CA CYS A 556 28.60 9.01 -19.76
C CYS A 556 28.52 9.09 -18.23
N ALA A 557 27.69 8.23 -17.64
CA ALA A 557 27.66 7.95 -16.22
C ALA A 557 28.09 6.50 -15.97
N SER A 558 28.99 6.33 -15.00
CA SER A 558 29.46 5.02 -14.55
C SER A 558 28.45 4.37 -13.63
N GLY A 559 28.14 3.09 -13.86
CA GLY A 559 27.24 2.30 -13.02
C GLY A 559 27.99 1.22 -12.24
N ASN A 560 27.62 0.98 -10.98
CA ASN A 560 28.20 -0.13 -10.23
C ASN A 560 27.89 -1.46 -10.93
N PRO A 561 28.89 -2.32 -11.24
CA PRO A 561 28.63 -3.56 -11.98
C PRO A 561 27.79 -4.52 -11.14
N SER A 562 26.79 -5.15 -11.76
CA SER A 562 25.99 -6.19 -11.10
C SER A 562 26.65 -7.55 -11.30
N VAL A 563 26.83 -8.29 -10.20
CA VAL A 563 27.32 -9.67 -10.24
C VAL A 563 26.21 -10.59 -9.76
N SER A 564 25.85 -11.58 -10.58
CA SER A 564 24.88 -12.62 -10.20
C SER A 564 25.53 -14.00 -10.27
N VAL A 565 25.17 -14.86 -9.31
CA VAL A 565 25.65 -16.25 -9.24
C VAL A 565 24.44 -17.17 -9.16
N SER A 566 24.40 -18.21 -10.00
CA SER A 566 23.30 -19.18 -10.03
C SER A 566 23.82 -20.62 -10.20
N PRO A 567 23.26 -21.62 -9.50
CA PRO A 567 22.22 -21.51 -8.47
C PRO A 567 22.78 -21.00 -7.12
N LEU A 568 21.97 -20.30 -6.32
CA LEU A 568 22.41 -19.79 -5.00
C LEU A 568 22.55 -20.88 -3.94
N ASP A 569 21.76 -21.97 -4.04
CA ASP A 569 21.75 -23.04 -3.05
C ASP A 569 21.53 -24.42 -3.73
N PRO A 570 22.56 -24.97 -4.41
CA PRO A 570 22.42 -26.26 -5.08
C PRO A 570 22.31 -27.40 -4.06
N THR A 571 21.18 -28.11 -4.08
CA THR A 571 21.05 -29.37 -3.33
C THR A 571 21.83 -30.47 -4.03
N ILE A 572 22.97 -30.89 -3.45
CA ILE A 572 23.80 -31.98 -3.97
C ILE A 572 24.07 -33.05 -2.90
N TYR A 573 24.23 -34.29 -3.34
CA TYR A 573 24.64 -35.38 -2.46
C TYR A 573 26.12 -35.26 -2.07
N PRO A 574 26.53 -35.75 -0.88
CA PRO A 574 27.92 -35.79 -0.47
C PRO A 574 28.83 -36.47 -1.51
N GLY A 575 29.92 -35.80 -1.91
CA GLY A 575 30.88 -36.29 -2.90
C GLY A 575 30.61 -35.86 -4.35
N GLN A 576 29.55 -35.08 -4.62
CA GLN A 576 29.29 -34.51 -5.94
C GLN A 576 29.78 -33.05 -6.05
N SER A 577 29.87 -32.54 -7.28
CA SER A 577 30.22 -31.15 -7.58
C SER A 577 28.97 -30.37 -8.03
N ALA A 578 28.79 -29.16 -7.50
CA ALA A 578 27.85 -28.18 -8.05
C ALA A 578 28.54 -27.28 -9.07
N SER A 579 27.84 -26.94 -10.15
CA SER A 579 28.28 -25.93 -11.12
C SER A 579 27.55 -24.63 -10.86
N TYR A 580 28.30 -23.52 -10.89
CA TYR A 580 27.76 -22.17 -10.75
C TYR A 580 28.06 -21.39 -12.02
N SER A 581 27.11 -20.57 -12.46
CA SER A 581 27.31 -19.55 -13.47
C SER A 581 27.45 -18.20 -12.78
N VAL A 582 28.50 -17.46 -13.10
CA VAL A 582 28.70 -16.07 -12.66
C VAL A 582 28.47 -15.17 -13.88
N SER A 583 27.56 -14.20 -13.75
CA SER A 583 27.34 -13.16 -14.75
C SER A 583 27.73 -11.81 -14.18
N VAL A 584 28.51 -11.03 -14.92
CA VAL A 584 28.88 -9.66 -14.58
C VAL A 584 28.31 -8.73 -15.64
N VAL A 585 27.52 -7.75 -15.22
CA VAL A 585 26.88 -6.76 -16.10
C VAL A 585 27.58 -5.42 -15.91
N ASN A 586 28.07 -4.83 -17.01
CA ASN A 586 28.48 -3.42 -17.00
C ASN A 586 27.20 -2.57 -17.01
N ASN A 587 27.02 -1.76 -15.96
CA ASN A 587 25.86 -0.88 -15.80
C ASN A 587 26.17 0.57 -16.19
N ASP A 588 27.33 0.84 -16.82
CA ASP A 588 27.63 2.13 -17.42
C ASP A 588 26.58 2.48 -18.49
N THR A 589 26.22 3.76 -18.55
CA THR A 589 25.37 4.28 -19.64
C THR A 589 26.03 4.07 -21.01
N SER A 590 25.23 3.93 -22.07
CA SER A 590 25.78 3.77 -23.43
C SER A 590 26.51 5.01 -23.98
N GLY A 591 26.51 6.12 -23.23
CA GLY A 591 27.35 7.28 -23.51
C GLY A 591 28.83 7.09 -23.17
N CYS A 592 29.18 6.05 -22.38
CA CYS A 592 30.57 5.75 -22.04
C CYS A 592 31.26 4.97 -23.17
N SER A 593 32.47 5.40 -23.56
CA SER A 593 33.30 4.65 -24.50
C SER A 593 33.78 3.35 -23.85
N SER A 594 33.47 2.21 -24.47
CA SER A 594 33.87 0.86 -24.06
C SER A 594 35.38 0.65 -23.98
#